data_AF-A0A0U0T0T0-F1
#
_entry.id   AF-A0A0U0T0T0-F1
#
_cell.length_a   1.000
_cell.length_b   1.000
_cell.length_c   1.000
_cell.angle_alpha   90.00
_cell.angle_beta   90.00
_cell.angle_gamma   90.00
#
_symmetry.space_group_name_H-M   'P 1'
#
loop_
_entity.id
_entity.type
_entity.pdbx_description
1 polymer ?
#
loop_
_entity_poly.entity_id
_entity_poly.type
_entity_poly.pdbx_seq_one_letter_code
_entity_poly.pdbx_strand_id
1 'polypeptide(L)'
;MDRKVDDALWKRYSTARDTFNRRRGSHFAELDRERSGVRQSKERLCERAEELSESTDWTATSAEFRKLLADWKAAGRASKDVDDALWRRFKAAQDSFFTARNAATASPRV
;
A
#
# COMPACT_ATOMS: atom_id res chain seq x y z
N MET A 1 11.45 -43.46 34.29
CA MET A 1 10.49 -42.34 34.38
C MET A 1 9.08 -42.91 34.35
N ASP A 2 8.19 -42.39 35.20
CA ASP A 2 6.79 -42.81 35.29
C ASP A 2 6.00 -42.20 34.12
N ARG A 3 5.27 -43.03 33.36
CA ARG A 3 4.47 -42.63 32.19
C ARG A 3 3.48 -41.50 32.51
N LYS A 4 2.96 -41.44 33.73
CA LYS A 4 2.05 -40.36 34.15
C LYS A 4 2.75 -39.00 34.23
N VAL A 5 4.03 -38.99 34.64
CA VAL A 5 4.84 -37.76 34.70
C VAL A 5 5.19 -37.31 33.29
N ASP A 6 5.55 -38.24 32.40
CA ASP A 6 5.84 -37.96 30.99
C ASP A 6 4.62 -37.39 30.26
N ASP A 7 3.44 -37.98 30.45
CA ASP A 7 2.18 -37.50 29.85
C ASP A 7 1.81 -36.08 30.33
N ALA A 8 2.01 -35.79 31.62
CA ALA A 8 1.74 -34.47 32.20
C ALA A 8 2.71 -33.40 31.67
N LEU A 9 4.00 -33.74 31.54
CA LEU A 9 5.01 -32.87 30.94
C LEU A 9 4.70 -32.61 29.46
N TRP A 10 4.36 -33.66 28.72
CA TRP A 10 4.01 -33.55 27.30
C TRP A 10 2.77 -32.69 27.07
N LYS A 11 1.72 -32.85 27.89
CA LYS A 11 0.50 -32.03 27.80
C LYS A 11 0.77 -30.56 28.07
N ARG A 12 1.61 -30.24 29.07
CA ARG A 12 2.01 -28.85 29.38
C ARG A 12 2.83 -28.26 28.23
N TYR A 13 3.78 -29.02 27.69
CA TYR A 13 4.61 -28.60 26.56
C TYR A 13 3.78 -28.35 25.29
N SER A 14 2.90 -29.30 24.92
CA SER A 14 2.03 -29.16 23.75
C SER A 14 1.13 -27.94 23.87
N THR A 15 0.48 -27.75 25.03
CA THR A 15 -0.41 -26.59 25.26
C THR A 15 0.32 -25.26 25.12
N ALA A 16 1.55 -25.17 25.66
CA ALA A 16 2.38 -23.97 25.54
C ALA A 16 2.79 -23.72 24.07
N ARG A 17 3.19 -24.77 23.36
CA ARG A 17 3.55 -24.71 21.93
C ARG A 17 2.38 -24.31 21.05
N ASP A 18 1.20 -24.89 21.27
CA ASP A 18 -0.01 -24.61 20.48
C ASP A 18 -0.47 -23.15 20.68
N THR A 19 -0.41 -22.67 21.92
CA THR A 19 -0.71 -21.26 22.25
C THR A 19 0.27 -20.31 21.56
N PHE A 20 1.57 -20.62 21.60
CA PHE A 20 2.60 -19.82 20.92
C PHE A 20 2.40 -19.81 19.40
N ASN A 21 2.21 -20.98 18.79
CA ASN A 21 2.00 -21.11 17.35
C ASN A 21 0.74 -20.38 16.88
N ARG A 22 -0.37 -20.47 17.65
CA ARG A 22 -1.61 -19.75 17.34
C ARG A 22 -1.41 -18.24 17.37
N ARG A 23 -0.79 -17.71 18.44
CA ARG A 23 -0.50 -16.27 18.57
C ARG A 23 0.42 -15.76 17.46
N ARG A 24 1.43 -16.56 17.11
CA ARG A 24 2.34 -16.25 16.01
C ARG A 24 1.60 -16.22 14.67
N GLY A 25 0.77 -17.22 14.39
CA GLY A 25 -0.05 -17.28 13.18
C GLY A 25 -1.02 -16.11 13.05
N SER A 26 -1.73 -15.75 14.14
CA SER A 26 -2.67 -14.62 14.12
C SER A 26 -1.98 -13.28 13.91
N HIS A 27 -0.81 -13.07 14.55
CA HIS A 27 -0.03 -11.84 14.39
C HIS A 27 0.46 -11.66 12.95
N PHE A 28 1.02 -12.70 12.33
CA PHE A 28 1.45 -12.60 10.92
C PHE A 28 0.27 -12.42 9.96
N ALA A 29 -0.86 -13.09 10.21
CA ALA A 29 -2.06 -12.92 9.39
C ALA A 29 -2.67 -11.51 9.52
N GLU A 30 -2.50 -10.84 10.65
CA GLU A 30 -2.92 -9.44 10.82
C GLU A 30 -1.99 -8.48 10.08
N LEU A 31 -0.67 -8.62 10.23
CA LEU A 31 0.31 -7.82 9.49
C LEU A 31 0.14 -7.95 7.97
N ASP A 32 -0.14 -9.16 7.47
CA ASP A 32 -0.36 -9.39 6.04
C ASP A 32 -1.64 -8.71 5.55
N ARG A 33 -2.72 -8.78 6.34
CA ARG A 33 -3.99 -8.09 6.03
C ARG A 33 -3.81 -6.58 5.99
N GLU A 34 -3.13 -6.00 6.98
CA GLU A 34 -2.85 -4.56 7.01
C GLU A 34 -2.04 -4.12 5.79
N ARG A 35 -0.91 -4.80 5.51
CA ARG A 35 -0.07 -4.49 4.34
C ARG A 35 -0.84 -4.64 3.02
N SER A 36 -1.70 -5.64 2.92
CA SER A 36 -2.52 -5.83 1.73
C SER A 36 -3.56 -4.72 1.57
N GLY A 37 -4.17 -4.24 2.66
CA GLY A 37 -5.09 -3.10 2.64
C GLY A 37 -4.42 -1.79 2.21
N VAL A 38 -3.19 -1.54 2.68
CA VAL A 38 -2.39 -0.38 2.24
C VAL A 38 -2.07 -0.48 0.76
N ARG A 39 -1.59 -1.64 0.29
CA ARG A 39 -1.30 -1.88 -1.13
C ARG A 39 -2.51 -1.62 -2.01
N GLN A 40 -3.67 -2.21 -1.69
CA GLN A 40 -4.90 -2.03 -2.48
C GLN A 40 -5.35 -0.56 -2.52
N SER A 41 -5.18 0.16 -1.40
CA SER A 41 -5.51 1.58 -1.36
C SER A 41 -4.59 2.39 -2.28
N LYS A 42 -3.28 2.10 -2.29
CA LYS A 42 -2.32 2.74 -3.20
C LYS A 42 -2.52 2.36 -4.66
N GLU A 43 -2.90 1.12 -4.95
CA GLU A 43 -3.26 0.68 -6.32
C GLU A 43 -4.41 1.51 -6.90
N ARG A 44 -5.48 1.73 -6.12
CA ARG A 44 -6.60 2.60 -6.53
C ARG A 44 -6.17 4.05 -6.76
N LEU A 45 -5.22 4.57 -5.99
CA LEU A 45 -4.67 5.91 -6.22
C LEU A 45 -3.87 5.97 -7.53
N CYS A 46 -3.13 4.91 -7.87
CA CYS A 46 -2.43 4.81 -9.16
C CYS A 46 -3.43 4.77 -10.32
N GLU A 47 -4.46 3.93 -10.25
CA GLU A 47 -5.50 3.83 -11.28
C GLU A 47 -6.17 5.19 -11.51
N ARG A 48 -6.55 5.88 -10.43
CA ARG A 48 -7.14 7.21 -10.55
C ARG A 48 -6.17 8.25 -11.13
N ALA A 49 -4.89 8.19 -10.78
CA ALA A 49 -3.87 9.06 -11.36
C ALA A 49 -3.69 8.82 -12.87
N GLU A 50 -3.75 7.57 -13.31
CA GLU A 50 -3.65 7.17 -14.71
C GLU A 50 -4.84 7.67 -15.54
N GLU A 51 -6.06 7.49 -15.04
CA GLU A 51 -7.28 8.05 -15.65
C GLU A 51 -7.19 9.57 -15.86
N LEU A 52 -6.52 10.27 -14.95
CA LEU A 52 -6.36 11.72 -14.99
C LEU A 52 -5.17 12.18 -15.83
N SER A 53 -4.27 11.26 -16.22
CA SER A 53 -2.97 11.61 -16.79
C SER A 53 -3.03 12.31 -18.15
N GLU A 54 -4.10 12.07 -18.90
CA GLU A 54 -4.37 12.66 -20.23
C GLU A 54 -5.42 13.77 -20.19
N SER A 55 -5.94 14.11 -19.00
CA SER A 55 -6.93 15.18 -18.85
C SER A 55 -6.36 16.53 -19.28
N THR A 56 -7.17 17.31 -19.99
CA THR A 56 -6.87 18.69 -20.38
C THR A 56 -7.56 19.73 -19.49
N ASP A 57 -8.33 19.29 -18.49
CA ASP A 57 -8.83 20.17 -17.42
C ASP A 57 -7.69 20.45 -16.43
N TRP A 58 -6.83 21.39 -16.80
CA TRP A 58 -5.59 21.66 -16.07
C TRP A 58 -5.81 22.05 -14.62
N THR A 59 -6.90 22.77 -14.32
CA THR A 59 -7.15 23.31 -12.98
C THR A 59 -7.75 22.24 -12.07
N ALA A 60 -8.83 21.58 -12.51
CA ALA A 60 -9.48 20.56 -11.69
C ALA A 60 -8.57 19.36 -11.49
N THR A 61 -7.92 18.88 -12.56
CA THR A 61 -7.02 17.73 -12.47
C THR A 61 -5.78 18.01 -11.62
N SER A 62 -5.23 19.23 -11.63
CA SER A 62 -4.16 19.62 -10.70
C SER A 62 -4.62 19.61 -9.23
N ALA A 63 -5.88 19.92 -8.95
CA ALA A 63 -6.43 19.82 -7.61
C ALA A 63 -6.60 18.36 -7.17
N GLU A 64 -7.10 17.51 -8.07
CA GLU A 64 -7.24 16.08 -7.82
C GLU A 64 -5.87 15.41 -7.58
N PHE A 65 -4.84 15.71 -8.37
CA PHE A 65 -3.48 15.17 -8.11
C PHE A 65 -2.93 15.57 -6.73
N ARG A 66 -3.25 16.78 -6.23
CA ARG A 66 -2.86 17.19 -4.86
C ARG A 66 -3.60 16.37 -3.80
N LYS A 67 -4.89 16.09 -4.02
CA LYS A 67 -5.70 15.23 -3.14
C LYS A 67 -5.16 13.80 -3.13
N LEU A 68 -4.91 13.21 -4.31
CA LEU A 68 -4.35 11.86 -4.41
C LEU A 68 -2.99 11.73 -3.71
N LEU A 69 -2.14 12.77 -3.77
CA LEU A 69 -0.87 12.78 -3.03
C LEU A 69 -1.07 12.86 -1.51
N ALA A 70 -2.11 13.57 -1.04
CA ALA A 70 -2.47 13.58 0.38
C ALA A 70 -2.97 12.21 0.83
N ASP A 71 -3.86 11.60 0.06
CA ASP A 71 -4.40 10.26 0.32
C ASP A 71 -3.29 9.20 0.29
N TRP A 72 -2.32 9.33 -0.62
CA TRP A 72 -1.13 8.47 -0.67
C TRP A 72 -0.33 8.51 0.62
N LYS A 73 -0.10 9.70 1.18
CA LYS A 73 0.62 9.89 2.44
C LYS A 73 -0.18 9.34 3.63
N ALA A 74 -1.50 9.44 3.58
CA ALA A 74 -2.41 8.96 4.63
C ALA A 74 -2.56 7.43 4.62
N ALA A 75 -2.42 6.78 3.46
CA ALA A 75 -2.62 5.33 3.30
C ALA A 75 -1.62 4.45 4.07
N GLY A 76 -0.54 5.01 4.64
CA GLY A 76 0.49 4.25 5.35
C GLY A 76 1.52 3.59 4.42
N ARG A 77 2.18 2.52 4.86
CA ARG A 77 3.24 1.83 4.10
C ARG A 77 2.97 0.34 3.94
N ALA A 78 3.14 -0.16 2.71
CA ALA A 78 3.25 -1.59 2.44
C ALA A 78 4.72 -2.02 2.61
N SER A 79 5.09 -3.18 2.08
CA SER A 79 6.51 -3.51 1.93
C SER A 79 7.21 -2.49 1.03
N LYS A 80 8.50 -2.27 1.28
CA LYS A 80 9.30 -1.27 0.55
C LYS A 80 9.20 -1.43 -0.97
N ASP A 81 9.37 -2.64 -1.48
CA ASP A 81 9.37 -2.89 -2.92
C ASP A 81 8.01 -2.58 -3.57
N VAL A 82 6.91 -2.89 -2.87
CA VAL A 82 5.55 -2.58 -3.34
C VAL A 82 5.31 -1.07 -3.31
N ASP A 83 5.69 -0.40 -2.22
CA ASP A 83 5.58 1.05 -2.09
C ASP A 83 6.36 1.77 -3.19
N ASP A 84 7.60 1.35 -3.47
CA ASP A 84 8.45 1.95 -4.51
C ASP A 84 7.88 1.73 -5.91
N ALA A 85 7.38 0.52 -6.21
CA ALA A 85 6.78 0.20 -7.49
C ALA A 85 5.52 1.02 -7.75
N LEU A 86 4.61 1.07 -6.78
CA LEU A 86 3.38 1.86 -6.87
C LEU A 86 3.70 3.37 -6.92
N TRP A 87 4.70 3.83 -6.18
CA TRP A 87 5.10 5.24 -6.21
C TRP A 87 5.62 5.65 -7.59
N ARG A 88 6.46 4.82 -8.21
CA ARG A 88 6.91 5.04 -9.60
C ARG A 88 5.74 5.10 -10.57
N ARG A 89 4.76 4.21 -10.43
CA ARG A 89 3.55 4.19 -11.27
C ARG A 89 2.74 5.48 -11.11
N PHE A 90 2.45 5.89 -9.88
CA PHE A 90 1.76 7.15 -9.58
C PHE A 90 2.52 8.37 -10.15
N LYS A 91 3.83 8.41 -9.95
CA LYS A 91 4.70 9.49 -10.44
C LYS A 91 4.71 9.59 -11.96
N ALA A 92 4.77 8.47 -12.68
CA ALA A 92 4.71 8.47 -14.13
C ALA A 92 3.42 9.09 -14.67
N ALA A 93 2.26 8.75 -14.08
CA ALA A 93 0.98 9.34 -14.44
C ALA A 93 0.93 10.85 -14.16
N GLN A 94 1.43 11.27 -12.99
CA GLN A 94 1.55 12.68 -12.64
C GLN A 94 2.47 13.43 -13.63
N ASP A 95 3.64 12.87 -13.94
CA ASP A 95 4.63 13.51 -14.80
C ASP A 95 4.11 13.66 -16.24
N SER A 96 3.34 12.69 -16.74
CA SER A 96 2.64 12.78 -18.04
C SER A 96 1.72 14.01 -18.09
N PHE A 97 0.83 14.14 -17.11
CA PHE A 97 -0.12 15.26 -17.02
C PHE A 97 0.60 16.62 -16.93
N PHE A 98 1.57 16.76 -16.03
CA PHE A 98 2.25 18.04 -15.83
C PHE A 98 3.17 18.40 -17.01
N THR A 99 3.73 17.42 -17.71
CA THR A 99 4.46 17.67 -18.96
C THR A 99 3.53 18.25 -20.04
N ALA A 100 2.37 17.64 -20.25
CA ALA A 100 1.37 18.12 -21.22
C ALA A 100 0.86 19.53 -20.85
N ARG A 101 0.52 19.75 -19.59
CA ARG A 101 0.09 21.06 -19.08
C ARG A 101 1.16 22.13 -19.31
N ASN A 102 2.41 21.83 -18.94
CA ASN A 102 3.52 22.79 -19.08
C ASN A 102 3.73 23.15 -20.55
N ALA A 103 3.72 22.17 -21.46
CA ALA A 103 3.82 22.41 -22.90
C ALA A 103 2.69 23.31 -23.42
N ALA A 104 1.44 23.07 -22.98
CA ALA A 104 0.29 23.90 -23.35
C ALA A 104 0.41 25.34 -22.84
N THR A 105 1.01 25.57 -21.67
CA THR A 105 1.20 26.92 -21.10
C THR A 105 2.47 27.63 -21.60
N ALA A 106 3.44 26.89 -22.15
CA ALA A 106 4.73 27.41 -22.60
C ALA A 106 4.72 27.95 -24.04
N SER A 107 3.61 27.85 -24.78
CA SER A 107 3.41 28.56 -26.05
C SER A 107 2.74 29.91 -25.81
N PRO A 108 3.48 31.01 -25.67
CA PRO A 108 2.89 32.33 -25.75
C PRO A 108 2.33 32.53 -27.16
N ARG A 109 1.03 32.83 -27.18
CA ARG A 109 0.28 33.27 -28.36
C ARG A 109 1.02 34.46 -28.98
N VAL A 110 1.43 34.33 -30.25
CA VAL A 110 1.91 35.44 -31.10
C VAL A 110 0.81 36.48 -31.24
#